data_AF-A0A1F6H6Z0-F1
#
_entry.id   AF-A0A1F6H6Z0-F1
#
_cell.length_a   1.000
_cell.length_b   1.000
_cell.length_c   1.000
_cell.angle_alpha   90.00
_cell.angle_beta   90.00
_cell.angle_gamma   90.00
#
_symmetry.space_group_name_H-M   'P 1'
#
loop_
_entity.id
_entity.type
_entity.pdbx_description
1 polymer ?
#
loop_
_entity_poly.entity_id
_entity_poly.type
_entity_poly.pdbx_seq_one_letter_code
_entity_poly.pdbx_strand_id
1 'polypeptide(L)' 'MKTNSPKCYQCGSELILVKRVTEKTEGSHFPQTLTIYRCSNISCQEEKDRQEEKRIKLKEEKEAEKERRVKARKNGHLK' A
#
# COMPACT_ATOMS: atom_id res chain seq x y z
N MET A 1 -31.62 8.85 -5.10
CA MET A 1 -30.83 7.61 -5.16
C MET A 1 -29.92 7.56 -3.94
N LYS A 2 -30.06 6.56 -3.05
CA LYS A 2 -29.10 6.38 -1.95
C LYS A 2 -27.82 5.78 -2.53
N THR A 3 -26.87 6.63 -2.92
CA THR A 3 -25.50 6.19 -3.17
C THR A 3 -24.90 5.81 -1.82
N ASN A 4 -24.91 4.51 -1.49
CA ASN A 4 -24.19 4.00 -0.32
C ASN A 4 -22.70 4.11 -0.62
N SER A 5 -22.16 5.33 -0.50
CA SER A 5 -20.74 5.59 -0.54
C SER A 5 -20.09 4.75 0.55
N PRO A 6 -19.04 3.97 0.23
CA PRO A 6 -18.37 3.16 1.24
C PRO A 6 -17.89 4.06 2.39
N LYS A 7 -17.93 3.54 3.61
CA LYS A 7 -17.55 4.31 4.81
C LYS A 7 -16.15 3.93 5.27
N CYS A 8 -15.44 4.90 5.81
CA CYS A 8 -14.11 4.70 6.38
C CYS A 8 -14.25 3.84 7.64
N TYR A 9 -13.56 2.70 7.67
CA TYR A 9 -13.57 1.79 8.81
C TYR A 9 -13.10 2.43 10.14
N GLN A 10 -12.23 3.44 10.08
CA GLN A 10 -11.69 4.08 11.28
C GLN A 10 -12.60 5.17 11.87
N CYS A 11 -13.19 6.03 11.03
CA CYS A 11 -13.93 7.21 11.51
C CYS A 11 -15.38 7.29 11.04
N GLY A 12 -15.86 6.31 10.25
CA GLY A 12 -17.23 6.27 9.71
C GLY A 12 -17.54 7.31 8.63
N SER A 13 -16.62 8.22 8.32
CA SER A 13 -16.78 9.23 7.27
C SER A 13 -16.81 8.61 5.88
N GLU A 14 -17.25 9.35 4.88
CA GLU A 14 -17.37 8.83 3.52
C GLU A 14 -16.01 8.58 2.86
N LEU A 15 -15.93 7.51 2.07
CA LEU A 15 -14.79 7.24 1.21
C LEU A 15 -15.05 7.80 -0.18
N ILE A 16 -14.19 8.72 -0.59
CA ILE A 16 -14.21 9.36 -1.90
C ILE A 16 -13.37 8.49 -2.84
N LEU A 17 -13.95 8.08 -3.97
CA LEU A 17 -13.24 7.35 -5.01
C LEU A 17 -12.22 8.29 -5.67
N VAL A 18 -10.93 7.96 -5.60
CA VAL A 18 -9.86 8.77 -6.18
C VAL A 18 -9.36 8.19 -7.49
N LYS A 19 -9.20 6.86 -7.54
CA LYS A 19 -8.67 6.19 -8.73
C LYS A 19 -9.27 4.81 -8.88
N ARG A 20 -9.52 4.43 -10.13
CA ARG A 20 -9.85 3.06 -10.50
C ARG A 20 -8.90 2.66 -11.62
N VAL A 21 -8.14 1.59 -11.41
CA VAL A 21 -7.18 1.06 -12.37
C VAL A 21 -7.55 -0.39 -12.63
N THR A 22 -7.65 -0.75 -13.90
CA THR A 22 -7.87 -2.13 -14.31
C THR A 22 -6.61 -2.60 -15.00
N GLU A 23 -5.92 -3.57 -14.41
CA GLU A 23 -4.66 -4.09 -14.91
C GLU A 23 -4.75 -5.60 -15.08
N LYS A 24 -4.11 -6.12 -16.13
CA LYS A 24 -3.97 -7.56 -16.32
C LYS A 24 -2.58 -7.95 -15.82
N THR A 25 -2.52 -8.45 -14.59
CA THR A 25 -1.29 -8.93 -13.96
C THR A 25 -0.73 -10.11 -14.75
N GLU A 26 0.59 -10.16 -14.95
CA GLU A 26 1.23 -11.30 -15.61
C GLU A 26 0.89 -12.61 -14.90
N GLY A 27 0.47 -13.62 -15.66
CA GLY A 27 -0.02 -14.90 -15.13
C GLY A 27 -1.49 -14.93 -14.71
N SER A 28 -2.21 -13.79 -14.70
CA SER A 28 -3.65 -13.77 -14.43
C SER A 28 -4.47 -13.99 -15.70
N HIS A 29 -5.43 -14.91 -15.65
CA HIS A 29 -6.41 -15.12 -16.73
C HIS A 29 -7.42 -13.97 -16.85
N PHE A 30 -7.65 -13.23 -15.76
CA PHE A 30 -8.66 -12.17 -15.68
C PHE A 30 -8.04 -10.83 -15.28
N PRO A 31 -8.57 -9.71 -15.80
CA PRO A 31 -8.14 -8.38 -15.37
C PRO A 31 -8.53 -8.14 -13.91
N GLN A 32 -7.63 -7.54 -13.14
CA GLN A 32 -7.86 -7.12 -11.77
C GLN A 32 -8.19 -5.63 -11.74
N THR A 33 -9.21 -5.26 -10.97
CA THR A 33 -9.59 -3.85 -10.77
C THR A 33 -9.16 -3.40 -9.39
N LEU A 34 -8.18 -2.50 -9.34
CA LEU A 34 -7.77 -1.78 -8.14
C LEU A 34 -8.59 -0.49 -8.04
N THR A 35 -9.21 -0.31 -6.88
CA THR A 35 -10.01 0.88 -6.59
C THR A 35 -9.45 1.56 -5.35
N ILE A 36 -8.97 2.79 -5.51
CA ILE A 36 -8.32 3.58 -4.47
C ILE A 36 -9.30 4.62 -3.97
N TYR A 37 -9.54 4.58 -2.66
CA TYR A 37 -10.42 5.50 -1.96
C TYR A 37 -9.61 6.36 -0.98
N ARG A 38 -10.06 7.59 -0.75
CA ARG A 38 -9.60 8.46 0.33
C ARG A 38 -10.73 8.80 1.29
N CYS A 39 -10.41 8.91 2.57
CA CYS A 39 -11.36 9.34 3.59
C CYS A 39 -11.66 10.83 3.42
N SER A 40 -12.95 11.20 3.47
CA SER A 40 -13.39 12.60 3.40
C SER A 40 -13.02 13.40 4.65
N ASN A 41 -12.81 12.72 5.79
CA ASN A 41 -12.27 13.35 6.99
C ASN A 41 -10.75 13.46 6.88
N ILE A 42 -10.27 14.70 6.74
CA ILE A 42 -8.86 15.06 6.53
C ILE A 42 -7.99 14.57 7.68
N SER A 43 -8.37 14.84 8.93
CA SER A 43 -7.58 14.42 10.09
C SER A 43 -7.42 12.90 10.18
N CYS A 44 -8.47 12.15 9.83
CA CYS A 44 -8.38 10.69 9.74
C CYS A 44 -7.47 10.24 8.58
N GLN A 45 -7.54 10.92 7.43
CA GLN A 45 -6.70 10.61 6.28
C GLN A 45 -5.22 10.89 6.56
N GLU A 46 -4.90 12.01 7.20
CA GLU A 46 -3.52 12.38 7.56
C GLU A 46 -2.87 11.37 8.49
N GLU A 47 -3.61 10.87 9.49
CA GLU A 47 -3.08 9.86 10.39
C GLU A 47 -2.86 8.51 9.68
N LYS A 48 -3.75 8.13 8.75
CA LYS A 48 -3.53 6.97 7.88
C LYS A 48 -2.28 7.14 7.02
N ASP A 49 -2.15 8.30 6.37
CA ASP A 49 -1.02 8.60 5.47
C ASP A 49 0.29 8.55 6.27
N ARG A 50 0.31 9.09 7.50
CA ARG A 50 1.48 9.01 8.41
C ARG A 50 1.82 7.57 8.81
N GLN A 51 0.81 6.74 9.11
CA GLN A 51 1.04 5.33 9.46
C GLN A 51 1.55 4.52 8.27
N GLU A 52 1.05 4.79 7.07
CA GLU A 52 1.52 4.20 5.82
C GLU A 52 2.98 4.56 5.56
N GLU A 53 3.34 5.84 5.70
CA GLU A 53 4.73 6.31 5.53
C GLU A 53 5.70 5.59 6.48
N LYS A 54 5.31 5.43 7.75
CA LYS A 54 6.10 4.67 8.74
C LYS A 54 6.29 3.21 8.35
N ARG A 55 5.24 2.57 7.82
CA ARG A 55 5.30 1.17 7.36
C ARG A 55 6.20 1.01 6.13
N ILE A 56 6.14 1.95 5.20
CA ILE A 56 7.00 1.94 4.00
C ILE A 56 8.48 2.06 4.42
N LYS A 57 8.83 3.05 5.26
CA LYS A 57 10.20 3.22 5.77
C LYS A 57 10.73 1.96 6.45
N LEU A 58 9.94 1.36 7.33
CA LEU A 58 10.33 0.11 8.00
C LEU A 58 10.53 -1.06 7.02
N LYS A 59 9.73 -1.13 5.95
CA LYS A 59 9.87 -2.16 4.92
C LYS A 59 11.14 -1.95 4.10
N GLU A 60 11.45 -0.71 3.73
CA GLU A 60 12.66 -0.34 3.01
C GLU A 60 13.93 -0.65 3.83
N GLU A 61 13.94 -0.32 5.12
CA GLU A 61 15.05 -0.64 6.02
C GLU A 61 15.29 -2.16 6.12
N LYS A 62 14.21 -2.93 6.26
CA LYS A 62 14.29 -4.41 6.32
C LYS A 62 14.81 -5.01 5.02
N GLU A 63 14.35 -4.53 3.88
CA GLU A 63 14.83 -4.99 2.57
C GLU A 63 16.31 -4.59 2.37
N ALA A 64 16.71 -3.37 2.74
CA ALA A 64 18.10 -2.93 2.67
C ALA A 64 19.02 -3.77 3.56
N GLU A 65 18.60 -4.11 4.78
CA GLU A 65 19.37 -5.01 5.65
C GLU A 65 19.47 -6.42 5.07
N LYS A 66 18.36 -6.95 4.53
CA LYS A 66 18.34 -8.25 3.87
C LYS A 66 19.30 -8.28 2.68
N GLU A 67 19.31 -7.24 1.84
CA GLU A 67 20.28 -7.11 0.75
C GLU A 67 21.72 -7.08 1.24
N ARG A 68 22.02 -6.32 2.30
CA ARG A 68 23.37 -6.29 2.91
C ARG A 68 23.80 -7.68 3.38
N ARG A 69 22.91 -8.43 4.03
CA ARG A 69 23.18 -9.82 4.47
C ARG A 69 23.42 -10.76 3.29
N VAL A 70 22.63 -10.65 2.22
CA VAL A 70 22.81 -11.46 1.01
C VAL A 70 24.15 -11.14 0.32
N LYS A 71 24.53 -9.85 0.21
CA LYS A 71 25.82 -9.43 -0.35
C LYS A 71 27.00 -9.93 0.49
N ALA A 72 26.92 -9.82 1.81
CA ALA A 72 27.96 -10.34 2.70
C ALA A 72 28.15 -11.86 2.57
N ARG A 73 27.04 -12.62 2.43
CA ARG A 73 27.09 -14.06 2.17
C ARG A 73 27.67 -14.41 0.80
N LYS A 74 27.33 -13.67 -0.26
CA LYS A 74 27.93 -13.86 -1.59
C LYS A 74 29.43 -13.60 -1.59
N ASN A 75 29.89 -12.56 -0.89
CA ASN A 75 31.32 -12.21 -0.85
C ASN A 75 32.12 -13.12 0.10
N GLY A 76 31.49 -13.70 1.14
CA GLY A 76 32.12 -14.66 2.03
C GLY A 76 32.27 -16.08 1.45
N HIS A 77 31.56 -16.40 0.37
CA HIS A 77 31.63 -17.70 -0.32
C HIS A 77 32.67 -17.73 -1.46
N LEU A 78 33.36 -16.60 -1.70
CA LEU A 78 34.42 -16.46 -2.71
C LEU A 78 35.85 -16.57 -2.13
N LYS A 79 36.00 -17.10 -0.92
CA LYS A 79 37.29 -17.43 -0.32
C LYS A 79 37.44 -18.93 -0.14
#